data_AF-A0A1V5JW22-F1
#
_entry.id   AF-A0A1V5JW22-F1
#
_cell.length_a   1.000
_cell.length_b   1.000
_cell.length_c   1.000
_cell.angle_alpha   90.00
_cell.angle_beta   90.00
_cell.angle_gamma   90.00
#
_symmetry.space_group_name_H-M   'P 1'
#
loop_
_entity.id
_entity.type
_entity.pdbx_description
1 polymer ?
#
loop_
_entity_poly.entity_id
_entity_poly.type
_entity_poly.pdbx_seq_one_letter_code
_entity_poly.pdbx_strand_id
1 'polypeptide(L)'
;MIAHEIAHIVAKDPLKAIRSERVKQLGAFTAGEVMESQGASGNMMDLFQNSILDITGTLLQKGYSRGQEKEADLAAIALLRETGYDPSALLSVLKKIEEASGKPKAKVLSAHPPAKEREKYVQKALEGETPQVEQPERRQRYSAAKRALGL
;
A
#
# COMPACT_ATOMS: atom_id res chain seq x y z
N MET A 1 -6.46 5.91 2.38
CA MET A 1 -5.56 4.84 2.88
C MET A 1 -6.19 3.46 2.70
N ILE A 2 -7.22 3.05 3.45
CA ILE A 2 -7.73 1.66 3.34
C ILE A 2 -8.14 1.29 1.89
N ALA A 3 -8.83 2.18 1.18
CA ALA A 3 -9.16 1.97 -0.22
C ALA A 3 -7.93 1.79 -1.13
N HIS A 4 -6.82 2.47 -0.84
CA HIS A 4 -5.52 2.35 -1.52
C HIS A 4 -4.89 0.98 -1.27
N GLU A 5 -4.89 0.52 -0.02
CA GLU A 5 -4.36 -0.81 0.32
C GLU A 5 -5.19 -1.93 -0.33
N ILE A 6 -6.52 -1.78 -0.33
CA ILE A 6 -7.41 -2.72 -1.04
C ILE A 6 -7.07 -2.74 -2.54
N ALA A 7 -6.82 -1.58 -3.15
CA ALA A 7 -6.46 -1.51 -4.56
C ALA A 7 -5.15 -2.26 -4.87
N HIS A 8 -4.11 -2.12 -4.03
CA HIS A 8 -2.89 -2.92 -4.19
C HIS A 8 -3.11 -4.42 -4.06
N ILE A 9 -3.99 -4.85 -3.13
CA ILE A 9 -4.34 -6.27 -2.96
C ILE A 9 -5.05 -6.79 -4.20
N VAL A 10 -6.04 -6.05 -4.71
CA VAL A 10 -6.78 -6.39 -5.94
C VAL A 10 -5.82 -6.48 -7.14
N ALA A 11 -4.88 -5.54 -7.25
CA ALA A 11 -3.85 -5.54 -8.29
C ALA A 11 -2.77 -6.62 -8.10
N LYS A 12 -2.79 -7.36 -6.99
CA LYS A 12 -1.79 -8.37 -6.61
C LYS A 12 -0.36 -7.81 -6.53
N ASP A 13 -0.23 -6.52 -6.24
CA ASP A 13 1.07 -5.85 -6.18
C ASP A 13 2.03 -6.44 -5.14
N PRO A 14 1.59 -6.87 -3.94
CA PRO A 14 2.46 -7.59 -3.02
C PRO A 14 3.10 -8.83 -3.66
N LEU A 15 2.33 -9.63 -4.40
CA LEU A 15 2.82 -10.85 -5.05
C LEU A 15 3.79 -10.54 -6.19
N LYS A 16 3.52 -9.47 -6.97
CA LYS A 16 4.44 -8.99 -8.02
C LYS A 16 5.77 -8.54 -7.42
N ALA A 17 5.75 -7.87 -6.28
CA ALA A 17 6.97 -7.42 -5.59
C ALA A 17 7.86 -8.60 -5.18
N ILE A 18 7.31 -9.62 -4.51
CA ILE A 18 8.04 -10.85 -4.16
C ILE A 18 8.61 -11.52 -5.41
N ARG A 19 7.77 -11.70 -6.45
CA ARG A 19 8.18 -12.39 -7.67
C ARG A 19 9.36 -11.68 -8.33
N SER A 20 9.34 -10.34 -8.35
CA SER A 20 10.45 -9.54 -8.87
C SER A 20 11.73 -9.73 -8.07
N GLU A 21 11.63 -9.92 -6.75
CA GLU A 21 12.79 -10.14 -5.88
C GLU A 21 13.38 -11.53 -6.08
N ARG A 22 12.54 -12.57 -6.11
CA ARG A 22 12.98 -13.94 -6.39
C ARG A 22 13.64 -14.09 -7.75
N VAL A 23 13.09 -13.44 -8.78
CA VAL A 23 13.73 -13.43 -10.12
C VAL A 23 15.08 -12.73 -10.09
N LYS A 24 15.22 -11.61 -9.36
CA LYS A 24 16.53 -10.95 -9.19
C LYS A 24 17.53 -11.83 -8.46
N GLN A 25 17.11 -12.52 -7.40
CA GLN A 25 17.96 -13.47 -6.66
C GLN A 25 18.42 -14.61 -7.56
N LEU A 26 17.51 -15.21 -8.34
CA LEU A 26 17.86 -16.25 -9.32
C LEU A 26 18.81 -15.75 -10.41
N GLY A 27 18.59 -14.54 -10.93
CA GLY A 27 19.48 -13.92 -11.92
C GLY A 27 20.88 -13.62 -11.36
N ALA A 28 20.96 -13.15 -10.12
CA ALA A 28 22.23 -12.97 -9.42
C ALA A 28 22.96 -14.31 -9.20
N PHE A 29 22.21 -15.37 -8.92
CA PHE A 29 22.73 -16.73 -8.79
C PHE A 29 23.30 -17.29 -10.08
N THR A 30 22.62 -17.08 -11.22
CA THR A 30 23.12 -17.51 -12.53
C THR A 30 24.37 -16.77 -12.97
N ALA A 31 24.63 -15.58 -12.43
CA ALA A 31 25.83 -14.78 -12.70
C ALA A 31 26.99 -15.08 -11.73
N GLY A 32 26.77 -15.84 -10.65
CA GLY A 32 27.68 -15.93 -9.50
C GLY A 32 28.01 -17.34 -8.99
N GLU A 33 27.81 -18.39 -9.77
CA GLU A 33 28.01 -19.82 -9.42
C GLU A 33 26.80 -20.54 -8.79
N VAL A 34 26.70 -21.81 -9.18
CA VAL A 34 25.68 -22.81 -8.82
C VAL A 34 25.75 -23.13 -7.33
N MET A 35 24.79 -22.66 -6.54
CA MET A 35 24.54 -23.16 -5.17
C MET A 35 23.23 -23.97 -5.10
N GLU A 36 23.42 -25.29 -5.02
CA GLU A 36 22.54 -26.30 -4.42
C GLU A 36 21.12 -25.88 -3.97
N SER A 37 20.13 -26.48 -4.65
CA SER A 37 18.72 -26.42 -4.27
C SER A 37 18.49 -27.10 -2.92
N GLN A 38 18.30 -26.33 -1.85
CA GLN A 38 17.75 -26.87 -0.61
C GLN A 38 16.26 -27.17 -0.77
N GLY A 39 15.92 -28.44 -0.57
CA GLY A 39 14.58 -28.98 -0.68
C GLY A 39 13.59 -28.32 0.28
N ALA A 40 12.44 -27.93 -0.26
CA ALA A 40 11.30 -27.48 0.53
C ALA A 40 10.38 -28.67 0.84
N SER A 41 10.75 -29.47 1.83
CA SER A 41 9.79 -30.29 2.57
C SER A 41 9.27 -29.43 3.74
N GLY A 42 8.25 -28.62 3.50
CA GLY A 42 7.75 -27.66 4.50
C GLY A 42 6.24 -27.68 4.62
N ASN A 43 5.77 -27.75 5.86
CA ASN A 43 4.36 -27.69 6.24
C ASN A 43 3.70 -26.45 5.60
N MET A 44 2.46 -26.55 5.13
CA MET A 44 1.74 -25.44 4.46
C MET A 44 1.75 -24.13 5.27
N MET A 45 1.72 -24.26 6.60
CA MET A 45 1.78 -23.13 7.53
C MET A 45 3.13 -22.41 7.50
N ASP A 46 4.24 -23.14 7.38
CA ASP A 46 5.59 -22.57 7.29
C ASP A 46 5.78 -21.85 5.96
N LEU A 47 5.27 -22.42 4.86
CA LEU A 47 5.29 -21.77 3.55
C LEU A 47 4.49 -20.46 3.54
N PHE A 48 3.34 -20.44 4.21
CA PHE A 48 2.50 -19.24 4.34
C PHE A 48 3.15 -18.16 5.20
N GLN A 49 3.69 -18.54 6.37
CA GLN A 49 4.33 -17.61 7.29
C GLN A 49 5.60 -17.00 6.70
N ASN A 50 6.44 -17.83 6.04
CA ASN A 50 7.61 -17.35 5.33
C ASN A 50 7.23 -16.41 4.18
N SER A 51 6.15 -16.69 3.46
CA SER A 51 5.67 -15.80 2.39
C SER A 51 5.23 -14.43 2.93
N ILE A 52 4.55 -14.37 4.08
CA ILE A 52 4.11 -13.10 4.69
C ILE A 52 5.31 -12.24 5.15
N LEU A 53 6.30 -12.87 5.77
CA LEU A 53 7.51 -12.17 6.21
C LEU A 53 8.33 -11.64 5.03
N ASP A 54 8.46 -12.45 3.97
CA ASP A 54 9.15 -12.12 2.72
C ASP A 54 8.46 -10.94 1.97
N ILE A 55 7.12 -10.91 1.96
CA ILE A 55 6.32 -9.77 1.46
C ILE A 55 6.65 -8.50 2.23
N THR A 56 6.56 -8.56 3.56
CA THR A 56 6.66 -7.36 4.41
C THR A 56 8.06 -6.76 4.36
N GLY A 57 9.10 -7.60 4.39
CA GLY A 57 10.49 -7.15 4.28
C GLY A 57 10.82 -6.56 2.91
N THR A 58 10.42 -7.22 1.83
CA THR A 58 10.67 -6.76 0.46
C THR A 58 9.95 -5.45 0.18
N LEU A 59 8.69 -5.32 0.58
CA LEU A 59 7.90 -4.10 0.38
C LEU A 59 8.43 -2.90 1.17
N LEU A 60 8.88 -3.11 2.41
CA LEU A 60 9.50 -2.04 3.21
C LEU A 60 10.83 -1.55 2.62
N GLN A 61 11.57 -2.42 1.91
CA GLN A 61 12.85 -2.05 1.31
C GLN A 61 12.72 -1.43 -0.08
N LYS A 62 11.85 -1.98 -0.94
CA LYS A 62 11.70 -1.54 -2.33
C LYS A 62 10.60 -0.51 -2.54
N GLY A 63 9.55 -0.58 -1.73
CA GLY A 63 8.27 0.07 -1.99
C GLY A 63 7.60 -0.37 -3.29
N TYR A 64 6.46 0.22 -3.61
CA TYR A 64 5.80 0.04 -4.91
C TYR A 64 6.33 1.00 -5.97
N SER A 65 6.23 0.60 -7.22
CA SER A 65 6.58 1.46 -8.35
C SER A 65 5.60 2.63 -8.51
N ARG A 66 6.04 3.71 -9.16
CA ARG A 66 5.17 4.87 -9.46
C ARG A 66 3.91 4.50 -10.23
N GLY A 67 3.99 3.50 -11.12
CA GLY A 67 2.86 2.99 -11.87
C GLY A 67 1.83 2.29 -10.99
N GLN A 68 2.30 1.45 -10.05
CA GLN A 68 1.44 0.76 -9.09
C GLN A 68 0.75 1.73 -8.13
N GLU A 69 1.47 2.73 -7.63
CA GLU A 69 0.87 3.79 -6.81
C GLU A 69 -0.24 4.54 -7.56
N LYS A 70 0.00 4.88 -8.83
CA LYS A 70 -0.99 5.58 -9.66
C LYS A 70 -2.22 4.71 -9.92
N GLU A 71 -2.04 3.44 -10.23
CA GLU A 71 -3.14 2.50 -10.42
C GLU A 71 -3.97 2.35 -9.13
N ALA A 72 -3.29 2.19 -7.99
CA ALA A 72 -3.91 2.06 -6.69
C ALA A 72 -4.66 3.33 -6.27
N ASP A 73 -4.10 4.53 -6.50
CA ASP A 73 -4.76 5.80 -6.20
C ASP A 73 -6.04 6.00 -7.02
N LEU A 74 -6.00 5.73 -8.33
CA LEU A 74 -7.16 5.88 -9.20
C LEU A 74 -8.26 4.86 -8.85
N ALA A 75 -7.88 3.62 -8.55
CA ALA A 75 -8.81 2.60 -8.08
C ALA A 75 -9.39 2.95 -6.69
N ALA A 76 -8.58 3.53 -5.80
CA ALA A 76 -9.06 3.99 -4.49
C ALA A 76 -10.08 5.12 -4.63
N ILE A 77 -9.87 6.08 -5.54
CA ILE A 77 -10.85 7.13 -5.85
C ILE A 77 -12.17 6.51 -6.32
N ALA A 78 -12.12 5.55 -7.25
CA ALA A 78 -13.32 4.85 -7.72
C ALA A 78 -14.03 4.11 -6.58
N LEU A 79 -13.29 3.37 -5.75
CA LEU A 79 -13.86 2.65 -4.62
C LEU A 79 -14.50 3.58 -3.57
N LEU A 80 -13.86 4.72 -3.28
CA LEU A 80 -14.42 5.73 -2.37
C LEU A 80 -15.74 6.29 -2.93
N ARG A 81 -15.80 6.59 -4.22
CA ARG A 81 -17.05 7.01 -4.91
C ARG A 81 -18.15 5.96 -4.74
N GLU A 82 -17.85 4.70 -5.09
CA GLU A 82 -18.82 3.60 -5.06
C GLU A 82 -19.34 3.29 -3.65
N THR A 83 -18.50 3.50 -2.63
CA THR A 83 -18.85 3.23 -1.22
C THR A 83 -19.41 4.45 -0.49
N GLY A 84 -19.60 5.57 -1.20
CA GLY A 84 -20.13 6.81 -0.65
C GLY A 84 -19.21 7.45 0.40
N TYR A 85 -17.90 7.32 0.24
CA TYR A 85 -16.91 8.10 0.97
C TYR A 85 -16.41 9.26 0.11
N ASP A 86 -15.97 10.35 0.74
CA ASP A 86 -15.38 11.48 0.04
C ASP A 86 -14.08 11.07 -0.67
N PRO A 87 -14.02 11.09 -2.02
CA PRO A 87 -12.81 10.73 -2.75
C PRO A 87 -11.66 11.73 -2.51
N SER A 88 -11.98 12.98 -2.16
CA SER A 88 -10.98 14.01 -1.85
C SER A 88 -10.21 13.73 -0.56
N ALA A 89 -10.73 12.84 0.30
CA ALA A 89 -10.03 12.39 1.50
C ALA A 89 -8.69 11.70 1.19
N LEU A 90 -8.52 11.14 -0.02
CA LEU A 90 -7.24 10.60 -0.47
C LEU A 90 -6.17 11.70 -0.53
N LEU A 91 -6.51 12.88 -1.07
CA LEU A 91 -5.61 14.02 -1.13
C LEU A 91 -5.26 14.52 0.29
N SER A 92 -6.22 14.55 1.21
CA SER A 92 -5.95 14.91 2.61
C SER A 92 -4.99 13.92 3.29
N VAL A 93 -5.10 12.63 2.98
CA VAL A 93 -4.17 11.61 3.49
C VAL A 93 -2.78 11.83 2.93
N LEU A 94 -2.64 12.08 1.62
CA LEU A 94 -1.34 12.34 0.98
C LEU A 94 -0.62 13.54 1.60
N LYS A 95 -1.34 14.64 1.85
CA LYS A 95 -0.78 15.81 2.54
C LYS A 95 -0.30 15.50 3.95
N LYS A 96 -1.11 14.79 4.75
CA LYS A 96 -0.72 14.35 6.10
C LYS A 96 0.50 13.42 6.09
N ILE A 97 0.64 12.60 5.05
CA ILE A 97 1.79 11.72 4.82
C ILE A 97 3.04 12.55 4.52
N GLU A 98 2.92 13.56 3.66
CA GLU A 98 4.02 14.49 3.35
C GLU A 98 4.48 15.25 4.61
N GLU A 99 3.53 15.78 5.39
CA GLU A 99 3.80 16.45 6.68
C GLU A 99 4.44 15.53 7.73
N ALA A 100 4.14 14.23 7.68
CA ALA A 100 4.72 13.23 8.56
C ALA A 100 6.08 12.69 8.06
N SER A 101 6.46 12.99 6.82
CA SER A 101 7.72 12.55 6.22
C SER A 101 8.91 13.10 7.02
N GLY A 102 9.87 12.22 7.33
CA GLY A 102 11.01 12.54 8.21
C GLY A 102 10.80 12.23 9.70
N LYS A 103 9.60 11.79 10.12
CA LYS A 103 9.37 11.29 11.49
C LYS A 103 9.57 9.77 11.56
N PRO A 104 10.30 9.22 12.57
CA PRO A 104 10.68 7.80 12.62
C PRO A 104 9.52 6.78 12.67
N LYS A 105 8.28 7.21 12.94
CA LYS A 105 7.16 6.32 13.28
C LYS A 105 6.26 5.93 12.10
N ALA A 106 6.59 6.35 10.89
CA ALA A 106 5.67 6.22 9.77
C ALA A 106 5.99 4.97 8.91
N LYS A 107 5.93 3.77 9.52
CA LYS A 107 6.29 2.49 8.87
C LYS A 107 5.47 2.19 7.60
N VAL A 108 4.21 2.62 7.57
CA VAL A 108 3.36 2.51 6.35
C VAL A 108 3.92 3.38 5.22
N LEU A 109 4.54 4.52 5.54
CA LEU A 109 5.09 5.44 4.53
C LEU A 109 6.37 4.91 3.89
N SER A 110 7.04 3.95 4.53
CA SER A 110 8.27 3.35 3.99
C SER A 110 8.02 2.49 2.75
N ALA A 111 6.81 1.96 2.57
CA ALA A 111 6.45 1.12 1.43
C ALA A 111 5.89 1.91 0.23
N HIS A 112 5.59 3.20 0.37
CA HIS A 112 5.02 4.03 -0.69
C HIS A 112 5.94 5.24 -0.98
N PRO A 113 6.39 5.45 -2.23
CA PRO A 113 7.20 6.63 -2.56
C PRO A 113 6.44 7.96 -2.33
N PRO A 114 7.16 9.06 -2.05
CA PRO A 114 6.59 10.29 -1.52
C PRO A 114 5.63 11.04 -2.47
N ALA A 115 4.72 11.79 -1.84
CA ALA A 115 3.41 12.21 -2.31
C ALA A 115 3.34 13.23 -3.47
N LYS A 116 4.41 13.97 -3.77
CA LYS A 116 4.30 15.20 -4.57
C LYS A 116 3.86 14.98 -6.03
N GLU A 117 4.32 13.90 -6.66
CA GLU A 117 3.86 13.53 -8.01
C GLU A 117 2.45 12.93 -8.01
N ARG A 118 2.04 12.33 -6.87
CA ARG A 118 0.72 11.71 -6.69
C ARG A 118 -0.37 12.75 -6.59
N GLU A 119 -0.14 13.80 -5.81
CA GLU A 119 -1.09 14.89 -5.67
C GLU A 119 -1.53 15.48 -7.01
N LYS A 120 -0.60 15.61 -7.96
CA LYS A 120 -0.90 16.21 -9.28
C LYS A 120 -1.95 15.41 -10.05
N TYR A 121 -1.80 14.09 -10.15
CA TYR A 121 -2.79 13.29 -10.89
C TYR A 121 -4.03 12.98 -10.06
N VAL A 122 -3.92 12.92 -8.72
CA VAL A 122 -5.08 12.78 -7.83
C VAL A 122 -5.97 14.01 -7.91
N GLN A 123 -5.40 15.22 -7.84
CA GLN A 123 -6.15 16.46 -8.04
C GLN A 123 -6.87 16.46 -9.38
N LYS A 124 -6.17 16.07 -10.46
CA LYS A 124 -6.77 15.95 -11.79
C LYS A 124 -7.93 14.94 -11.82
N ALA A 125 -7.79 13.79 -11.16
CA ALA A 125 -8.84 12.76 -11.11
C ALA A 125 -10.07 13.17 -10.27
N LEU A 126 -9.91 14.19 -9.42
CA LEU A 126 -10.95 14.78 -8.58
C LEU A 126 -11.56 16.06 -9.17
N GLU A 127 -11.14 16.49 -10.37
CA GLU A 127 -11.73 17.65 -11.04
C GLU A 127 -13.24 17.45 -11.22
N GLY A 128 -14.04 18.41 -10.75
CA GLY A 128 -15.50 18.34 -10.80
C GLY A 128 -16.14 17.49 -9.70
N GLU A 129 -15.36 16.90 -8.79
CA GLU A 129 -15.89 16.19 -7.63
C GLU A 129 -16.51 17.18 -6.63
N THR A 130 -17.69 16.83 -6.12
CA THR A 130 -18.29 17.60 -5.03
C THR A 130 -17.94 16.93 -3.70
N PRO A 131 -17.49 17.70 -2.69
CA PRO A 131 -17.22 17.13 -1.37
C PRO A 131 -18.47 16.42 -0.84
N GLN A 132 -18.32 15.14 -0.51
CA GLN A 132 -19.43 14.36 0.04
C GLN A 132 -19.73 14.82 1.47
N VAL A 133 -21.02 14.90 1.81
CA VAL A 133 -21.44 15.27 3.16
C VAL A 133 -20.98 14.21 4.14
N GLU A 134 -20.30 14.65 5.18
CA GLU A 134 -19.80 13.77 6.22
C GLU A 134 -20.95 13.12 6.99
N GLN A 135 -20.88 11.79 7.16
CA GLN A 135 -21.91 11.04 7.89
C GLN A 135 -21.59 11.04 9.40
N PRO A 136 -22.44 11.65 10.25
CA PRO A 136 -22.18 11.78 11.69
C PRO A 136 -21.96 10.44 12.38
N GLU A 137 -22.68 9.39 11.97
CA GLU A 137 -22.58 8.05 12.53
C GLU A 137 -21.21 7.42 12.23
N ARG A 138 -20.66 7.67 11.04
CA ARG A 138 -19.30 7.19 10.68
C ARG A 138 -18.26 7.86 11.58
N ARG A 139 -18.37 9.18 11.77
CA ARG A 139 -17.46 9.94 12.65
C ARG A 139 -17.57 9.46 14.11
N GLN A 140 -18.78 9.19 14.60
CA GLN A 140 -18.98 8.67 15.94
C GLN A 140 -18.31 7.30 16.14
N ARG A 141 -18.49 6.37 15.19
CA ARG A 141 -17.83 5.05 15.23
C ARG A 141 -16.31 5.17 15.20
N TYR A 142 -15.78 6.03 14.32
CA TYR A 142 -14.34 6.27 14.24
C TYR A 142 -13.76 6.82 15.55
N SER A 143 -14.40 7.84 16.13
CA SER A 143 -13.99 8.42 17.42
C SER A 143 -14.08 7.42 18.58
N ALA A 144 -15.11 6.57 18.60
CA ALA A 144 -15.23 5.51 19.60
C ALA A 144 -14.09 4.49 19.47
N ALA A 145 -13.77 4.07 18.24
CA ALA A 145 -12.65 3.16 17.98
C ALA A 145 -11.30 3.76 18.38
N LYS A 146 -11.06 5.05 18.06
CA LYS A 146 -9.85 5.77 18.49
C LYS A 146 -9.68 5.75 20.02
N ARG A 147 -10.75 6.07 20.75
CA ARG A 147 -10.74 6.03 22.23
C ARG A 147 -10.46 4.63 22.78
N ALA A 148 -11.06 3.60 22.19
CA ALA A 148 -10.82 2.21 22.59
C ALA A 148 -9.36 1.76 22.37
N LEU A 149 -8.69 2.36 21.38
CA LEU A 149 -7.27 2.11 21.06
C LEU A 149 -6.30 3.05 21.79
N GLY A 150 -6.79 4.00 22.60
CA GLY A 150 -5.95 4.98 23.31
C GLY A 150 -5.29 6.03 22.38
N LEU A 151 -5.90 6.35 21.24
CA LEU A 151 -5.39 7.28 20.21
C LEU A 151 -6.14 8.61 20.14
#